data_AF-A0A164Z108-F1
#
_entry.id   AF-A0A164Z108-F1
#
_cell.length_a   1.000
_cell.length_b   1.000
_cell.length_c   1.000
_cell.angle_alpha   90.00
_cell.angle_beta   90.00
_cell.angle_gamma   90.00
#
_symmetry.space_group_name_H-M   'P 1'
#
loop_
_entity.id
_entity.type
_entity.pdbx_description
1 polymer ?
#
loop_
_entity_poly.entity_id
_entity_poly.type
_entity_poly.pdbx_seq_one_letter_code
_entity_poly.pdbx_strand_id
1 'polypeptide(L)'
;KYPLALINKLIDLLPDPLLIGYDIGCGFSESAHNSHTLGPRLHACLTRFLVGGFHCYGHARSCSIDWQPLYVPGAGLEHFEGCEQIFSQSNGCARCSRMASRFHRQQLIHRFFKNWNEERYLECSNFILKRYRDATGIIHSHPALLADAMLKLDITDPKTFETWLKEESDYLTCDDDAAPAVDLRVTYFRTLEKLREAE
;
A
#
# COMPACT_ATOMS: atom_id res chain seq x y z
N LYS A 1 -2.87 9.81 19.24
CA LYS A 1 -3.42 9.98 17.87
C LYS A 1 -4.26 8.75 17.53
N TYR A 2 -5.43 8.90 16.89
CA TYR A 2 -6.39 7.81 16.64
C TYR A 2 -5.78 6.56 15.95
N PRO A 3 -4.90 6.66 14.92
CA PRO A 3 -4.33 5.49 14.27
C PRO A 3 -3.52 4.58 15.20
N LEU A 4 -2.72 5.17 16.10
CA LEU A 4 -1.93 4.40 17.08
C LEU A 4 -2.81 3.62 18.06
N ALA A 5 -3.93 4.22 18.49
CA ALA A 5 -4.87 3.56 19.38
C ALA A 5 -5.61 2.40 18.68
N LEU A 6 -5.96 2.60 17.40
CA LEU A 6 -6.56 1.55 16.57
C LEU A 6 -5.61 0.36 16.41
N ILE A 7 -4.35 0.62 16.03
CA ILE A 7 -3.33 -0.42 15.85
C ILE A 7 -3.07 -1.16 17.16
N ASN A 8 -2.97 -0.43 18.28
CA ASN A 8 -2.84 -1.05 19.60
C ASN A 8 -3.98 -2.02 19.89
N LYS A 9 -5.21 -1.69 19.46
CA LYS A 9 -6.36 -2.58 19.60
C LYS A 9 -6.34 -3.74 18.60
N LEU A 10 -5.87 -3.54 17.38
CA LEU A 10 -5.73 -4.62 16.39
C LEU A 10 -4.74 -5.68 16.87
N ILE A 11 -3.64 -5.28 17.49
CA ILE A 11 -2.68 -6.18 18.13
C ILE A 11 -3.34 -7.05 19.23
N ASP A 12 -4.30 -6.50 19.98
CA ASP A 12 -5.01 -7.28 21.01
C ASP A 12 -5.98 -8.31 20.42
N LEU A 13 -6.43 -8.11 19.17
CA LEU A 13 -7.55 -8.84 18.57
C LEU A 13 -7.13 -9.85 17.51
N LEU A 14 -6.01 -9.62 16.83
CA LEU A 14 -5.55 -10.42 15.69
C LEU A 14 -4.31 -11.23 16.07
N PRO A 15 -4.14 -12.43 15.50
CA PRO A 15 -2.94 -13.22 15.70
C PRO A 15 -1.74 -12.61 14.95
N ASP A 16 -0.56 -12.82 15.52
CA ASP A 16 0.72 -12.43 14.93
C ASP A 16 1.21 -13.48 13.91
N PRO A 17 2.01 -13.10 12.89
CA PRO A 17 2.45 -11.73 12.55
C PRO A 17 1.35 -10.89 11.86
N LEU A 18 1.41 -9.57 12.03
CA LEU A 18 0.41 -8.64 11.50
C LEU A 18 0.93 -7.74 10.37
N LEU A 19 0.22 -7.70 9.24
CA LEU A 19 0.45 -6.74 8.16
C LEU A 19 -0.58 -5.61 8.25
N ILE A 20 -0.11 -4.36 8.25
CA ILE A 20 -0.96 -3.18 8.40
C ILE A 20 -0.83 -2.28 7.18
N GLY A 21 -1.87 -2.23 6.36
CA GLY A 21 -1.95 -1.26 5.26
C GLY A 21 -2.38 0.11 5.75
N TYR A 22 -1.68 1.15 5.30
CA TYR A 22 -2.06 2.55 5.49
C TYR A 22 -1.48 3.40 4.36
N ASP A 23 -2.22 4.38 3.84
CA ASP A 23 -1.80 5.23 2.70
C ASP A 23 -0.41 5.82 2.90
N ILE A 24 -0.11 6.23 4.13
CA ILE A 24 1.18 6.78 4.54
C ILE A 24 2.00 5.79 5.37
N GLY A 25 1.79 4.48 5.19
CA GLY A 25 2.41 3.40 5.95
C GLY A 25 3.93 3.51 5.98
N CYS A 26 4.55 3.91 4.87
CA CYS A 26 5.99 4.14 4.78
C CYS A 26 6.50 5.16 5.82
N GLY A 27 5.91 6.34 5.90
CA GLY A 27 6.30 7.38 6.88
C GLY A 27 5.72 7.14 8.29
N PHE A 28 4.53 6.55 8.38
CA PHE A 28 3.88 6.28 9.66
C PHE A 28 4.58 5.15 10.43
N SER A 29 5.18 4.19 9.74
CA SER A 29 5.88 3.06 10.33
C SER A 29 6.93 3.49 11.35
N GLU A 30 7.73 4.51 11.04
CA GLU A 30 8.77 5.04 11.92
C GLU A 30 8.17 5.63 13.19
N SER A 31 7.14 6.47 13.04
CA SER A 31 6.42 7.05 14.19
C SER A 31 5.77 6.00 15.08
N ALA A 32 5.26 4.91 14.49
CA ALA A 32 4.61 3.84 15.22
C ALA A 32 5.62 2.97 15.99
N HIS A 33 6.72 2.56 15.34
CA HIS A 33 7.77 1.76 15.97
C HIS A 33 8.56 2.54 17.02
N ASN A 34 8.77 3.85 16.82
CA ASN A 34 9.44 4.71 17.81
C ASN A 34 8.52 5.13 18.96
N SER A 35 7.23 4.76 18.94
CA SER A 35 6.33 5.02 20.04
C SER A 35 6.75 4.22 21.28
N HIS A 36 7.00 4.91 22.40
CA HIS A 36 7.37 4.27 23.66
C HIS A 36 6.37 3.20 24.13
N THR A 37 5.08 3.40 23.88
CA THR A 37 4.02 2.48 24.31
C THR A 37 3.68 1.41 23.27
N LEU A 38 3.70 1.75 21.97
CA LEU A 38 3.24 0.87 20.91
C LEU A 38 4.38 0.10 20.24
N GLY A 39 5.56 0.72 20.11
CA GLY A 39 6.74 0.16 19.46
C GLY A 39 7.10 -1.24 19.98
N PRO A 40 7.29 -1.45 21.30
CA PRO A 40 7.62 -2.76 21.85
C PRO A 40 6.60 -3.84 21.47
N ARG A 41 5.32 -3.47 21.39
CA ARG A 41 4.24 -4.38 20.99
C ARG A 41 4.32 -4.72 19.50
N LEU A 42 4.52 -3.73 18.64
CA LEU A 42 4.68 -3.93 17.19
C LEU A 42 5.85 -4.85 16.88
N HIS A 43 6.98 -4.67 17.58
CA HIS A 43 8.14 -5.53 17.43
C HIS A 43 7.87 -6.96 17.91
N ALA A 44 7.20 -7.14 19.05
CA ALA A 44 6.82 -8.46 19.56
C ALA A 44 5.87 -9.20 18.59
N CYS A 45 4.96 -8.46 17.97
CA CYS A 45 3.99 -8.96 16.99
C CYS A 45 4.54 -9.10 15.57
N LEU A 46 5.84 -8.86 15.36
CA LEU A 46 6.49 -8.89 14.04
C LEU A 46 5.72 -8.09 12.98
N THR A 47 5.20 -6.92 13.38
CA THR A 47 4.32 -6.13 12.52
C THR A 47 5.09 -5.49 11.37
N ARG A 48 4.51 -5.51 10.17
CA ARG A 48 5.00 -4.74 9.01
C ARG A 48 3.92 -3.82 8.49
N PHE A 49 4.27 -2.56 8.27
CA PHE A 49 3.40 -1.61 7.60
C PHE A 49 3.55 -1.71 6.09
N LEU A 50 2.47 -1.43 5.38
CA LEU A 50 2.37 -1.43 3.93
C LEU A 50 1.66 -0.16 3.48
N VAL A 51 1.89 0.21 2.22
CA VAL A 51 1.11 1.25 1.54
C VAL A 51 0.13 0.58 0.60
N GLY A 52 -1.11 1.05 0.56
CA GLY A 52 -2.13 0.48 -0.33
C GLY A 52 -1.63 0.39 -1.79
N GLY A 53 -2.04 -0.65 -2.51
CA GLY A 53 -1.54 -0.93 -3.86
C GLY A 53 -1.78 0.21 -4.86
N PHE A 54 -2.86 0.97 -4.72
CA PHE A 54 -3.13 2.15 -5.53
C PHE A 54 -2.26 3.33 -5.09
N HIS A 55 -2.17 3.58 -3.79
CA HIS A 55 -1.39 4.68 -3.22
C HIS A 55 0.12 4.54 -3.44
N CYS A 56 0.63 3.31 -3.52
CA CYS A 56 2.05 3.04 -3.76
C CYS A 56 2.59 3.73 -5.01
N TYR A 57 1.78 3.85 -6.07
CA TYR A 57 2.18 4.52 -7.31
C TYR A 57 2.12 6.04 -7.24
N GLY A 58 1.43 6.61 -6.24
CA GLY A 58 1.43 8.04 -5.95
C GLY A 58 2.63 8.50 -5.12
N HIS A 59 3.41 7.57 -4.58
CA HIS A 59 4.61 7.84 -3.80
C HIS A 59 5.87 7.80 -4.69
N ALA A 60 7.04 8.02 -4.07
CA ALA A 60 8.32 7.78 -4.73
C ALA A 60 8.42 6.31 -5.19
N ARG A 61 9.12 6.04 -6.30
CA ARG A 61 9.25 4.69 -6.87
C ARG A 61 9.81 3.68 -5.86
N SER A 62 10.73 4.10 -5.00
CA SER A 62 11.27 3.27 -3.90
C SER A 62 10.15 2.78 -2.97
N CYS A 63 9.14 3.61 -2.72
CA CYS A 63 7.99 3.22 -1.91
C CYS A 63 7.19 2.08 -2.55
N SER A 64 7.01 2.10 -3.87
CA SER A 64 6.29 1.04 -4.58
C SER A 64 7.04 -0.30 -4.58
N ILE A 65 8.35 -0.31 -4.32
CA ILE A 65 9.14 -1.53 -4.24
C ILE A 65 9.09 -2.09 -2.81
N ASP A 66 9.38 -1.26 -1.82
CA ASP A 66 9.58 -1.75 -0.46
C ASP A 66 8.25 -1.90 0.33
N TRP A 67 7.21 -1.13 -0.01
CA TRP A 67 5.99 -1.04 0.80
C TRP A 67 4.75 -1.59 0.11
N GLN A 68 4.84 -1.95 -1.17
CA GLN A 68 3.70 -2.46 -1.92
C GLN A 68 3.36 -3.91 -1.50
N PRO A 69 2.08 -4.22 -1.25
CA PRO A 69 1.63 -5.56 -0.86
C PRO A 69 2.06 -6.65 -1.84
N LEU A 70 2.19 -6.32 -3.13
CA LEU A 70 2.61 -7.23 -4.19
C LEU A 70 3.95 -7.92 -3.90
N TYR A 71 4.90 -7.20 -3.30
CA TYR A 71 6.25 -7.68 -3.03
C TYR A 71 6.44 -8.14 -1.58
N VAL A 72 5.37 -8.18 -0.77
CA VAL A 72 5.44 -8.54 0.64
C VAL A 72 4.81 -9.91 0.90
N PRO A 73 5.62 -10.92 1.27
CA PRO A 73 5.10 -12.22 1.66
C PRO A 73 4.08 -12.11 2.80
N GLY A 74 2.99 -12.87 2.68
CA GLY A 74 1.89 -12.85 3.65
C GLY A 74 0.77 -11.86 3.33
N ALA A 75 0.98 -10.88 2.44
CA ALA A 75 -0.09 -9.99 1.97
C ALA A 75 -1.18 -10.73 1.17
N GLY A 76 -0.82 -11.86 0.54
CA GLY A 76 -1.73 -12.66 -0.27
C GLY A 76 -2.22 -11.87 -1.49
N LEU A 77 -3.52 -11.98 -1.78
CA LEU A 77 -4.17 -11.22 -2.87
C LEU A 77 -4.78 -9.90 -2.38
N GLU A 78 -4.40 -9.44 -1.19
CA GLU A 78 -4.94 -8.21 -0.60
C GLU A 78 -4.18 -6.98 -1.09
N HIS A 79 -4.93 -5.93 -1.42
CA HIS A 79 -4.37 -4.66 -1.91
C HIS A 79 -4.37 -3.59 -0.83
N PHE A 80 -5.04 -3.82 0.30
CA PHE A 80 -5.12 -2.92 1.44
C PHE A 80 -5.81 -1.58 1.13
N GLU A 81 -6.77 -1.58 0.19
CA GLU A 81 -7.54 -0.41 -0.27
C GLU A 81 -9.00 -0.42 0.24
N GLY A 82 -9.26 -1.12 1.35
CA GLY A 82 -10.62 -1.28 1.87
C GLY A 82 -11.22 0.03 2.40
N CYS A 83 -10.38 0.96 2.86
CA CYS A 83 -10.81 2.25 3.40
C CYS A 83 -11.41 3.14 2.31
N GLU A 84 -10.80 3.16 1.14
CA GLU A 84 -11.19 3.92 -0.05
C GLU A 84 -12.56 3.46 -0.55
N GLN A 85 -12.80 2.15 -0.54
CA GLN A 85 -14.08 1.56 -0.92
C GLN A 85 -15.21 2.03 0.00
N ILE A 86 -14.99 2.02 1.32
CA ILE A 86 -16.02 2.48 2.26
C ILE A 86 -16.19 4.01 2.22
N PHE A 87 -15.10 4.78 2.05
CA PHE A 87 -15.19 6.23 1.90
C PHE A 87 -15.98 6.61 0.65
N SER A 88 -15.73 5.93 -0.47
CA SER A 88 -16.48 6.12 -1.72
C SER A 88 -17.98 5.86 -1.52
N GLN A 89 -18.34 4.73 -0.89
CA GLN A 89 -19.74 4.42 -0.59
C GLN A 89 -20.37 5.42 0.39
N SER A 90 -19.59 5.90 1.37
CA SER A 90 -20.07 6.84 2.39
C SER A 90 -20.49 8.19 1.80
N ASN A 91 -20.02 8.55 0.61
CA ASN A 91 -20.47 9.74 -0.11
C ASN A 91 -21.99 9.74 -0.37
N GLY A 92 -22.62 8.56 -0.43
CA GLY A 92 -24.07 8.42 -0.49
C GLY A 92 -24.79 9.11 0.68
N CYS A 93 -24.17 9.16 1.86
CA CYS A 93 -24.71 9.83 3.04
C CYS A 93 -24.75 11.36 2.90
N ALA A 94 -23.90 11.95 2.06
CA ALA A 94 -23.78 13.40 1.94
C ALA A 94 -25.09 14.03 1.42
N ARG A 95 -25.73 13.39 0.43
CA ARG A 95 -27.00 13.86 -0.15
C ARG A 95 -28.11 13.93 0.88
N CYS A 96 -28.28 12.88 1.69
CA CYS A 96 -29.36 12.79 2.68
C CYS A 96 -29.10 13.62 3.95
N SER A 97 -27.83 13.94 4.24
CA SER A 97 -27.44 14.66 5.47
C SER A 97 -27.23 16.16 5.30
N ARG A 98 -27.31 16.69 4.07
CA ARG A 98 -27.04 18.09 3.76
C ARG A 98 -27.94 19.05 4.54
N MET A 99 -29.25 18.79 4.55
CA MET A 99 -30.25 19.62 5.24
C MET A 99 -30.68 19.04 6.60
N ALA A 100 -30.06 17.94 7.02
CA ALA A 100 -30.39 17.30 8.30
C ALA A 100 -29.82 18.10 9.48
N SER A 101 -30.51 18.07 10.62
CA SER A 101 -29.96 18.57 11.89
C SER A 101 -28.69 17.77 12.27
N ARG A 102 -27.86 18.33 13.15
CA ARG A 102 -26.63 17.66 13.64
C ARG A 102 -26.91 16.25 14.15
N PHE A 103 -27.96 16.08 14.95
CA PHE A 103 -28.36 14.80 15.51
C PHE A 103 -28.71 13.79 14.40
N HIS A 104 -29.57 14.16 13.45
CA HIS A 104 -29.97 13.27 12.37
C HIS A 104 -28.82 12.94 11.41
N ARG A 105 -27.92 13.90 11.14
CA ARG A 105 -26.69 13.65 10.37
C ARG A 105 -25.82 12.60 11.04
N GLN A 106 -25.55 12.74 12.34
CA GLN A 106 -24.74 11.79 13.10
C GLN A 106 -25.41 10.40 13.15
N GLN A 107 -26.73 10.36 13.36
CA GLN A 107 -27.49 9.12 13.35
C GLN A 107 -27.43 8.41 11.99
N LEU A 108 -27.56 9.14 10.88
CA LEU A 108 -27.49 8.58 9.54
C LEU A 108 -26.10 8.02 9.22
N ILE A 109 -25.04 8.77 9.53
CA ILE A 109 -23.66 8.29 9.37
C ILE A 109 -23.42 7.04 10.21
N HIS A 110 -23.83 7.04 11.48
CA HIS A 110 -23.67 5.87 12.36
C HIS A 110 -24.41 4.63 11.81
N ARG A 111 -25.66 4.81 11.37
CA ARG A 111 -26.44 3.72 10.77
C ARG A 111 -25.80 3.17 9.51
N PHE A 112 -25.27 4.04 8.65
CA PHE A 112 -24.54 3.64 7.45
C PHE A 112 -23.35 2.73 7.79
N PHE A 113 -22.46 3.17 8.69
CA PHE A 113 -21.28 2.36 9.07
C PHE A 113 -21.65 1.08 9.81
N LYS A 114 -22.71 1.11 10.64
CA LYS A 114 -23.22 -0.10 11.30
C LYS A 114 -23.71 -1.13 10.29
N ASN A 115 -24.57 -0.71 9.35
CA ASN A 115 -25.09 -1.58 8.30
C ASN A 115 -23.97 -2.11 7.39
N TRP A 116 -23.05 -1.24 6.97
CA TRP A 116 -21.90 -1.65 6.17
C TRP A 116 -21.07 -2.72 6.88
N ASN A 117 -20.83 -2.59 8.19
CA ASN A 117 -20.09 -3.58 8.96
C ASN A 117 -20.84 -4.92 9.05
N GLU A 118 -22.15 -4.89 9.26
CA GLU A 118 -23.00 -6.09 9.27
C GLU A 118 -22.96 -6.82 7.92
N GLU A 119 -23.09 -6.08 6.81
CA GLU A 119 -22.98 -6.63 5.45
C GLU A 119 -21.60 -7.27 5.20
N ARG A 120 -20.50 -6.58 5.53
CA ARG A 120 -19.16 -7.13 5.34
C ARG A 120 -18.91 -8.36 6.20
N TYR A 121 -19.45 -8.38 7.41
CA TYR A 121 -19.36 -9.56 8.28
C TYR A 121 -20.07 -10.77 7.65
N LEU A 122 -21.27 -10.57 7.11
CA LEU A 122 -22.01 -11.63 6.41
C LEU A 122 -21.31 -12.11 5.13
N GLU A 123 -20.65 -11.21 4.41
CA GLU A 123 -19.93 -11.52 3.16
C GLU A 123 -18.53 -12.08 3.39
N CYS A 124 -17.99 -11.98 4.60
CA CYS A 124 -16.59 -12.31 4.91
C CYS A 124 -16.22 -13.74 4.53
N SER A 125 -17.09 -14.72 4.81
CA SER A 125 -16.86 -16.13 4.46
C SER A 125 -16.77 -16.34 2.94
N ASN A 126 -17.66 -15.71 2.18
CA ASN A 126 -17.65 -15.76 0.72
C ASN A 126 -16.42 -15.06 0.13
N PHE A 127 -16.02 -13.93 0.72
CA PHE A 127 -14.80 -13.22 0.33
C PHE A 127 -13.57 -14.12 0.52
N ILE A 128 -13.40 -14.73 1.71
CA ILE A 128 -12.29 -15.63 2.00
C ILE A 128 -12.30 -16.84 1.05
N LEU A 129 -13.45 -17.48 0.85
CA LEU A 129 -13.57 -18.63 -0.05
C LEU A 129 -13.21 -18.27 -1.50
N LYS A 130 -13.65 -17.11 -1.98
CA LYS A 130 -13.33 -16.62 -3.32
C LYS A 130 -11.82 -16.39 -3.44
N ARG A 131 -11.22 -15.65 -2.51
CA ARG A 131 -9.77 -15.39 -2.50
C ARG A 131 -8.94 -16.66 -2.46
N TYR A 132 -9.37 -17.66 -1.68
CA TYR A 132 -8.73 -18.97 -1.65
C TYR A 132 -8.77 -19.67 -3.01
N ARG A 133 -9.96 -19.71 -3.66
CA ARG A 133 -10.11 -20.29 -5.00
C ARG A 133 -9.24 -19.57 -6.02
N ASP A 134 -9.25 -18.24 -6.01
CA ASP A 134 -8.43 -17.41 -6.90
C ASP A 134 -6.94 -17.73 -6.70
N ALA A 135 -6.47 -17.79 -5.45
CA ALA A 135 -5.08 -18.13 -5.14
C ALA A 135 -4.71 -19.55 -5.61
N THR A 136 -5.56 -20.55 -5.38
CA THR A 136 -5.32 -21.92 -5.87
C THR A 136 -5.29 -22.00 -7.39
N GLY A 137 -6.18 -21.24 -8.06
CA GLY A 137 -6.21 -21.15 -9.52
C GLY A 137 -4.94 -20.50 -10.07
N ILE A 138 -4.44 -19.44 -9.43
CA ILE A 138 -3.17 -18.79 -9.78
C ILE A 138 -2.01 -19.79 -9.64
N ILE A 139 -1.92 -20.49 -8.51
CA ILE A 139 -0.86 -21.48 -8.26
C ILE A 139 -0.85 -22.60 -9.31
N HIS A 140 -2.02 -23.03 -9.78
CA HIS A 140 -2.11 -24.08 -10.81
C HIS A 140 -1.81 -23.59 -12.23
N SER A 141 -2.25 -22.38 -12.58
CA SER A 141 -2.22 -21.90 -13.98
C SER A 141 -1.01 -21.03 -14.30
N HIS A 142 -0.56 -20.18 -13.37
CA HIS A 142 0.43 -19.16 -13.65
C HIS A 142 1.86 -19.68 -13.84
N PRO A 143 2.32 -20.81 -13.24
CA PRO A 143 3.65 -21.33 -13.54
C PRO A 143 3.86 -21.62 -15.04
N ALA A 144 2.85 -22.16 -15.72
CA ALA A 144 2.92 -22.41 -17.16
C ALA A 144 2.91 -21.11 -17.98
N LEU A 145 2.08 -20.13 -17.59
CA LEU A 145 2.03 -18.81 -18.23
C LEU A 145 3.35 -18.05 -18.05
N LEU A 146 3.94 -18.14 -16.86
CA LEU A 146 5.22 -17.53 -16.54
C LEU A 146 6.34 -18.18 -17.36
N ALA A 147 6.37 -19.51 -17.46
CA ALA A 147 7.36 -20.22 -18.27
C ALA A 147 7.30 -19.84 -19.76
N ASP A 148 6.10 -19.73 -20.34
CA ASP A 148 5.90 -19.28 -21.73
C ASP A 148 6.35 -17.81 -21.92
N ALA A 149 6.00 -16.93 -20.99
CA ALA A 149 6.44 -15.53 -21.02
C ALA A 149 7.97 -15.38 -20.88
N MET A 150 8.57 -16.16 -19.98
CA MET A 150 10.02 -16.20 -19.77
C MET A 150 10.75 -16.68 -21.02
N LEU A 151 10.25 -17.73 -21.68
CA LEU A 151 10.81 -18.24 -22.93
C LEU A 151 10.75 -17.19 -24.05
N LYS A 152 9.67 -16.41 -24.14
CA LYS A 152 9.52 -15.33 -25.14
C LYS A 152 10.46 -14.15 -24.90
N LEU A 153 10.92 -13.96 -23.67
CA LEU A 153 11.78 -12.85 -23.24
C LEU A 153 13.22 -13.28 -22.99
N ASP A 154 13.59 -14.52 -23.35
CA ASP A 154 14.91 -15.13 -23.11
C ASP A 154 15.36 -15.08 -21.63
N ILE A 155 14.41 -15.17 -20.70
CA ILE A 155 14.67 -15.21 -19.25
C ILE A 155 14.79 -16.67 -18.83
N THR A 156 15.93 -17.05 -18.25
CA THR A 156 16.24 -18.45 -17.93
C THR A 156 15.91 -18.83 -16.48
N ASP A 157 16.11 -17.93 -15.53
CA ASP A 157 15.90 -18.18 -14.10
C ASP A 157 14.83 -17.22 -13.52
N PRO A 158 13.75 -17.72 -12.89
CA PRO A 158 12.77 -16.87 -12.22
C PRO A 158 13.37 -16.01 -11.10
N LYS A 159 14.48 -16.43 -10.49
CA LYS A 159 15.16 -15.62 -9.45
C LYS A 159 15.66 -14.28 -9.98
N THR A 160 15.82 -14.16 -11.30
CA THR A 160 16.17 -12.90 -11.95
C THR A 160 15.20 -11.78 -11.59
N PHE A 161 13.92 -12.07 -11.36
CA PHE A 161 12.94 -11.06 -10.95
C PHE A 161 13.23 -10.49 -9.55
N GLU A 162 13.66 -11.33 -8.60
CA GLU A 162 14.07 -10.88 -7.26
C GLU A 162 15.36 -10.07 -7.35
N THR A 163 16.31 -10.48 -8.19
CA THR A 163 17.54 -9.73 -8.46
C THR A 163 17.24 -8.35 -9.03
N TRP A 164 16.40 -8.24 -10.07
CA TRP A 164 16.04 -6.95 -10.66
C TRP A 164 15.29 -6.05 -9.69
N LEU A 165 14.39 -6.61 -8.88
CA LEU A 165 13.69 -5.83 -7.86
C LEU A 165 14.67 -5.28 -6.82
N LYS A 166 15.68 -6.08 -6.44
CA LYS A 166 16.73 -5.67 -5.52
C LYS A 166 17.66 -4.61 -6.12
N GLU A 167 18.11 -4.81 -7.36
CA GLU A 167 18.91 -3.82 -8.10
C GLU A 167 18.18 -2.48 -8.24
N GLU A 168 16.88 -2.50 -8.53
CA GLU A 168 16.06 -1.28 -8.61
C GLU A 168 15.93 -0.60 -7.24
N SER A 169 15.70 -1.37 -6.16
CA SER A 169 15.66 -0.84 -4.79
C SER A 169 17.00 -0.21 -4.40
N ASP A 170 18.12 -0.88 -4.69
CA ASP A 170 19.47 -0.39 -4.38
C ASP A 170 19.81 0.87 -5.17
N TYR A 171 19.48 0.92 -6.46
CA TYR A 171 19.65 2.10 -7.29
C TYR A 171 18.86 3.31 -6.76
N LEU A 172 17.62 3.10 -6.30
CA LEU A 172 16.75 4.19 -5.82
C LEU A 172 17.07 4.65 -4.40
N THR A 173 17.80 3.85 -3.62
CA THR A 173 18.21 4.16 -2.24
C THR A 173 19.66 4.57 -2.11
N CYS A 174 20.47 4.35 -3.15
CA CYS A 174 21.83 4.88 -3.22
C CYS A 174 21.79 6.41 -3.24
N ASP A 175 22.36 7.03 -2.21
CA ASP A 175 22.68 8.45 -2.24
C ASP A 175 23.78 8.67 -3.29
N ASP A 176 23.40 9.07 -4.49
CA ASP A 176 24.36 9.52 -5.49
C ASP A 176 24.92 10.88 -5.04
N ASP A 177 26.13 10.88 -4.47
CA ASP A 177 26.94 12.09 -4.25
C ASP A 177 27.16 12.90 -5.57
N ALA A 178 26.85 12.31 -6.73
CA ALA A 178 26.83 12.94 -8.03
C ALA A 178 25.57 13.79 -8.31
N ALA A 179 24.48 13.64 -7.57
CA ALA A 179 23.21 14.33 -7.82
C ALA A 179 23.35 15.87 -7.86
N PRO A 180 24.12 16.54 -6.96
CA PRO A 180 24.36 17.97 -7.06
C PRO A 180 25.13 18.36 -8.34
N ALA A 181 26.10 17.52 -8.76
CA ALA A 181 26.88 17.77 -9.97
C ALA A 181 26.07 17.54 -11.25
N VAL A 182 25.16 16.55 -11.25
CA VAL A 182 24.24 16.27 -12.35
C VAL A 182 23.19 17.38 -12.47
N ASP A 183 22.59 17.81 -11.36
CA ASP A 183 21.63 18.92 -11.35
C ASP A 183 22.26 20.24 -11.82
N LEU A 184 23.50 20.52 -11.39
CA LEU A 184 24.27 21.67 -11.86
C LEU A 184 24.53 21.60 -13.37
N ARG A 185 24.88 20.43 -13.92
CA ARG A 185 25.11 20.24 -15.37
C ARG A 185 23.83 20.41 -16.19
N VAL A 186 22.72 19.85 -15.72
CA VAL A 186 21.41 19.98 -16.38
C VAL A 186 20.95 21.44 -16.33
N THR A 187 21.10 22.11 -15.20
CA THR A 187 20.77 23.53 -15.03
C THR A 187 21.65 24.40 -15.91
N TYR A 188 22.96 24.15 -15.95
CA TYR A 188 23.90 24.86 -16.82
C TYR A 188 23.56 24.70 -18.30
N PHE A 189 23.26 23.47 -18.75
CA PHE A 189 22.84 23.20 -20.12
C PHE A 189 21.56 23.95 -20.49
N ARG A 190 20.52 23.89 -19.64
CA ARG A 190 19.26 24.63 -19.85
C ARG A 190 19.47 26.15 -19.89
N THR A 191 20.40 26.68 -19.09
CA THR A 191 20.74 28.11 -19.13
C THR A 191 21.46 28.48 -20.43
N LEU A 192 22.34 27.62 -20.95
CA LEU A 192 22.99 27.83 -22.25
C LEU A 192 22.00 27.80 -23.41
N GLU A 193 21.02 26.89 -23.40
CA GLU A 193 19.96 26.87 -24.43
C GLU A 193 19.17 28.18 -24.42
N LYS A 194 18.76 28.66 -23.24
CA LYS A 194 18.06 29.95 -23.11
C LYS A 194 18.88 31.15 -23.59
N LEU A 195 20.19 31.13 -23.36
CA LEU A 195 21.09 32.19 -23.84
C LEU A 195 21.13 32.18 -25.38
N ARG A 196 21.25 30.99 -25.98
CA ARG A 196 21.30 30.82 -27.44
C ARG A 196 19.99 31.20 -28.14
N GLU A 197 18.85 31.03 -27.47
CA GLU A 197 17.54 31.46 -28.00
C GLU A 197 17.31 32.97 -27.87
N ALA A 198 18.08 33.65 -27.01
CA ALA A 198 17.98 35.10 -26.77
C ALA A 198 18.95 35.93 -27.63
N GLU A 199 19.87 35.28 -28.35
CA GLU A 199 20.77 35.85 -29.36
C GLU A 199 20.17 35.71 -30.78
#